data_AF-A0AAX4H7L1-F1
#
_entry.id   AF-A0AAX4H7L1-F1
#
_cell.length_a   1.000
_cell.length_b   1.000
_cell.length_c   1.000
_cell.angle_alpha   90.00
_cell.angle_beta   90.00
_cell.angle_gamma   90.00
#
_symmetry.space_group_name_H-M   'P 1'
#
loop_
_entity.id
_entity.type
_entity.pdbx_description
1 polymer ?
#
loop_
_entity_poly.entity_id
_entity_poly.type
_entity_poly.pdbx_seq_one_letter_code
_entity_poly.pdbx_strand_id
1 'polypeptide(L)'
;MATETQQLSPEKALELYKNTLNFNVISRYDPRIKQLLYTASHCVLYKFNAGEWEKKEFQGTLALYLRHFVSDVPQRQLGEADLQDVFCYGLILLNRLSPQNFSIGLLPNSASRVFYPHGVNGNGVLQMDVEINANLIILKNLVGDIYGLWVFDEEERQKLFQLLKFCLNGNL
;
A
#
# COMPACT_ATOMS: atom_id res chain seq x y z
N MET A 1 -27.63 32.88 17.95
CA MET A 1 -26.59 31.90 17.58
C MET A 1 -26.77 31.59 16.11
N ALA A 2 -26.01 32.25 15.24
CA ALA A 2 -26.02 31.95 13.82
C ALA A 2 -24.92 30.93 13.56
N THR A 3 -25.31 29.73 13.13
CA THR A 3 -24.39 28.71 12.63
C THR A 3 -23.83 29.25 11.31
N GLU A 4 -22.60 29.78 11.35
CA GLU A 4 -21.87 30.15 10.14
C GLU A 4 -21.62 28.88 9.33
N THR A 5 -22.40 28.69 8.27
CA THR A 5 -22.17 27.66 7.27
C THR A 5 -20.87 28.01 6.55
N GLN A 6 -19.74 27.45 6.97
CA GLN A 6 -18.47 27.61 6.25
C GLN A 6 -18.66 27.11 4.81
N GLN A 7 -18.71 28.04 3.85
CA GLN A 7 -18.75 27.71 2.42
C GLN A 7 -17.46 26.99 2.04
N LEU A 8 -17.61 25.80 1.47
CA LEU A 8 -16.49 24.97 1.04
C LEU A 8 -15.81 25.62 -0.18
N SER A 9 -14.48 25.80 -0.15
CA SER A 9 -13.75 26.36 -1.29
C SER A 9 -13.79 25.41 -2.50
N PRO A 10 -13.71 25.91 -3.75
CA PRO A 10 -13.69 25.07 -4.94
C PRO A 10 -12.56 24.03 -4.94
N GLU A 11 -11.39 24.39 -4.41
CA GLU A 11 -10.23 23.51 -4.27
C GLU A 11 -10.51 22.34 -3.33
N LYS A 12 -11.08 22.64 -2.15
CA LYS A 12 -11.46 21.62 -1.16
C LYS A 12 -12.59 20.74 -1.69
N ALA A 13 -13.53 21.29 -2.46
CA ALA A 13 -14.59 20.53 -3.12
C ALA A 13 -14.01 19.54 -4.15
N LEU A 14 -13.06 19.99 -4.97
CA LEU A 14 -12.38 19.16 -5.95
C LEU A 14 -11.55 18.04 -5.29
N GLU A 15 -10.86 18.36 -4.19
CA GLU A 15 -10.11 17.37 -3.41
C GLU A 15 -11.03 16.27 -2.85
N LEU A 16 -12.14 16.66 -2.21
CA LEU A 16 -13.14 15.71 -1.73
C LEU A 16 -13.66 14.82 -2.86
N TYR A 17 -14.01 15.43 -4.01
CA TYR A 17 -14.49 14.70 -5.17
C TYR A 17 -13.47 13.68 -5.69
N LYS A 18 -12.20 14.09 -5.84
CA LYS A 18 -11.10 13.20 -6.24
C LYS A 18 -10.95 12.03 -5.28
N ASN A 19 -10.96 12.29 -3.97
CA ASN A 19 -10.81 11.26 -2.95
C ASN A 19 -11.98 10.27 -2.96
N THR A 20 -13.22 10.75 -3.09
CA THR A 20 -14.41 9.90 -3.21
C THR A 20 -14.38 9.04 -4.47
N LEU A 21 -13.99 9.60 -5.61
CA LEU A 21 -13.86 8.83 -6.85
C LEU A 21 -12.77 7.76 -6.75
N ASN A 22 -11.59 8.12 -6.25
CA ASN A 22 -10.48 7.19 -6.07
C ASN A 22 -10.89 6.03 -5.14
N PHE A 23 -11.55 6.34 -4.02
CA PHE A 23 -12.09 5.32 -3.13
C PHE A 23 -13.05 4.37 -3.85
N ASN A 24 -14.01 4.91 -4.61
CA ASN A 24 -15.00 4.12 -5.33
C ASN A 24 -14.40 3.27 -6.45
N VAL A 25 -13.30 3.70 -7.06
CA VAL A 25 -12.58 2.90 -8.06
C VAL A 25 -11.83 1.78 -7.36
N ILE A 26 -11.09 2.08 -6.28
CA ILE A 26 -10.32 1.08 -5.54
C ILE A 26 -11.24 0.02 -4.92
N SER A 27 -12.40 0.39 -4.41
CA SER A 27 -13.35 -0.55 -3.80
C SER A 27 -13.89 -1.63 -4.76
N ARG A 28 -13.79 -1.40 -6.07
CA ARG A 28 -14.12 -2.42 -7.09
C ARG A 28 -13.04 -3.50 -7.23
N TYR A 29 -11.80 -3.18 -6.88
CA TYR A 29 -10.65 -4.12 -6.92
C TYR A 29 -10.37 -4.71 -5.54
N ASP A 30 -10.51 -3.91 -4.49
CA ASP A 30 -10.38 -4.34 -3.09
C ASP A 30 -11.58 -3.87 -2.26
N PRO A 31 -12.62 -4.71 -2.12
CA PRO A 31 -13.82 -4.38 -1.34
C PRO A 31 -13.55 -4.12 0.14
N ARG A 32 -12.36 -4.44 0.66
CA ARG A 32 -11.99 -4.21 2.06
C ARG A 32 -11.45 -2.81 2.31
N ILE A 33 -11.30 -1.94 1.30
CA ILE A 33 -10.89 -0.56 1.52
C ILE A 33 -11.81 0.12 2.55
N LYS A 34 -11.19 0.69 3.60
CA LYS A 34 -11.87 1.40 4.68
C LYS A 34 -11.64 2.90 4.59
N GLN A 35 -10.41 3.31 4.29
CA GLN A 35 -10.05 4.73 4.23
C GLN A 35 -8.86 4.94 3.30
N LEU A 36 -8.97 5.90 2.38
CA LEU A 36 -7.84 6.36 1.58
C LEU A 36 -6.87 7.15 2.47
N LEU A 37 -5.61 6.74 2.53
CA LEU A 37 -4.60 7.37 3.37
C LEU A 37 -3.75 8.36 2.57
N TYR A 38 -3.38 7.99 1.35
CA TYR A 38 -2.54 8.81 0.51
C TYR A 38 -2.65 8.43 -0.98
N THR A 39 -2.38 9.39 -1.86
CA THR A 39 -2.27 9.18 -3.31
C THR A 39 -1.06 9.91 -3.87
N ALA A 40 -0.24 9.22 -4.66
CA ALA A 40 0.80 9.81 -5.49
C ALA A 40 0.35 9.86 -6.95
N SER A 41 0.61 10.98 -7.60
CA SER A 41 0.11 11.29 -8.94
C SER A 41 0.58 10.31 -10.02
N HIS A 42 1.85 9.91 -9.95
CA HIS A 42 2.50 9.04 -10.92
C HIS A 42 3.60 8.19 -10.28
N CYS A 43 3.52 6.88 -10.49
CA CYS A 43 4.52 5.90 -10.11
C CYS A 43 4.80 4.93 -11.27
N VAL A 44 6.05 4.50 -11.40
CA VAL A 44 6.49 3.38 -12.26
C VAL A 44 6.97 2.24 -11.37
N LEU A 45 6.51 1.02 -11.67
CA LEU A 45 6.92 -0.18 -10.93
C LEU A 45 8.16 -0.84 -11.54
N TYR A 46 9.08 -1.21 -10.67
CA TYR A 46 10.20 -2.10 -10.95
C TYR A 46 10.09 -3.33 -10.04
N LYS A 47 10.61 -4.47 -10.50
CA LYS A 47 10.80 -5.66 -9.66
C LYS A 47 12.27 -6.02 -9.69
N PHE A 48 12.86 -6.30 -8.53
CA PHE A 48 14.22 -6.78 -8.46
C PHE A 48 14.23 -8.30 -8.73
N ASN A 49 15.05 -8.74 -9.68
CA ASN A 49 15.20 -10.15 -10.02
C ASN A 49 16.64 -10.41 -10.48
N ALA A 50 17.20 -11.54 -10.06
CA ALA A 50 18.53 -11.99 -10.48
C ALA A 50 19.66 -10.94 -10.37
N GLY A 51 19.59 -10.05 -9.37
CA GLY A 51 20.59 -9.00 -9.15
C GLY A 51 20.33 -7.68 -9.88
N GLU A 52 19.26 -7.60 -10.68
CA GLU A 52 18.96 -6.43 -11.51
C GLU A 52 17.53 -5.92 -11.31
N TRP A 53 17.34 -4.63 -11.61
CA TRP A 53 16.02 -3.99 -11.61
C TRP A 53 15.36 -4.14 -12.97
N GLU A 54 14.23 -4.85 -13.00
CA GLU A 54 13.41 -5.02 -14.19
C GLU A 54 12.21 -4.06 -14.13
N LYS A 55 12.12 -3.15 -15.10
CA LYS A 55 10.94 -2.29 -15.26
C LYS A 55 9.73 -3.14 -15.64
N LYS A 56 8.59 -2.92 -14.99
CA LYS A 56 7.32 -3.61 -15.30
C LYS A 56 6.36 -2.70 -16.06
N GLU A 57 5.38 -3.30 -16.73
CA GLU A 57 4.31 -2.64 -17.48
C GLU A 57 3.21 -2.03 -16.57
N PHE A 58 3.60 -1.46 -15.43
CA PHE A 58 2.71 -0.78 -14.49
C PHE A 58 3.18 0.65 -14.28
N GLN A 59 2.39 1.58 -14.78
CA GLN A 59 2.63 3.01 -14.61
C GLN A 59 1.31 3.75 -14.43
N GLY A 60 1.21 4.56 -13.38
CA GLY A 60 -0.02 5.30 -13.11
C GLY A 60 -0.09 5.86 -11.71
N THR A 61 -1.32 6.08 -11.23
CA THR A 61 -1.57 6.67 -9.92
C THR A 61 -1.43 5.60 -8.84
N LEU A 62 -0.68 5.90 -7.79
CA LEU A 62 -0.44 4.99 -6.67
C LEU A 62 -1.26 5.45 -5.46
N ALA A 63 -1.98 4.54 -4.82
CA ALA A 63 -2.81 4.84 -3.66
C ALA A 63 -2.48 3.90 -2.50
N LEU A 64 -2.30 4.48 -1.31
CA LEU A 64 -2.16 3.79 -0.04
C LEU A 64 -3.45 3.94 0.75
N TYR A 65 -3.98 2.85 1.29
CA TYR A 65 -5.25 2.85 1.99
C TYR A 65 -5.28 1.86 3.16
N LEU A 66 -6.11 2.17 4.15
CA LEU A 66 -6.45 1.29 5.25
C LEU A 66 -7.51 0.28 4.78
N ARG A 67 -7.41 -0.95 5.27
CA ARG A 67 -8.33 -2.05 4.98
C ARG A 67 -9.11 -2.46 6.22
N HIS A 68 -10.25 -3.10 6.01
CA HIS A 68 -10.83 -4.00 7.00
C HIS A 68 -9.99 -5.28 7.01
N PHE A 69 -9.51 -5.68 8.18
CA PHE A 69 -8.67 -6.86 8.38
C PHE A 69 -9.10 -7.63 9.63
N VAL A 70 -8.73 -8.91 9.69
CA VAL A 70 -8.95 -9.74 10.87
C VAL A 70 -7.83 -9.46 11.87
N SER A 71 -8.19 -8.93 13.04
CA SER A 71 -7.25 -8.59 14.12
C SER A 71 -6.95 -9.77 15.05
N ASP A 72 -7.84 -10.73 15.12
CA ASP A 72 -7.72 -11.85 16.05
C ASP A 72 -6.63 -12.83 15.58
N VAL A 73 -5.76 -13.24 16.51
CA VAL A 73 -4.75 -14.25 16.24
C VAL A 73 -5.46 -15.58 15.97
N PRO A 74 -5.34 -16.16 14.76
CA PRO A 74 -6.06 -17.38 14.43
C PRO A 74 -5.52 -18.56 15.26
N GLN A 75 -6.41 -19.43 15.74
CA GLN A 75 -6.00 -20.62 16.52
C GLN A 75 -5.36 -21.72 15.66
N ARG A 76 -5.27 -21.51 14.35
CA ARG A 76 -4.58 -22.39 13.40
C ARG A 76 -3.39 -21.68 12.79
N GLN A 77 -2.46 -22.45 12.25
CA GLN A 77 -1.38 -21.90 11.44
C GLN A 77 -1.96 -21.23 10.17
N LEU A 78 -1.49 -20.02 9.89
CA LEU A 78 -1.83 -19.29 8.67
C LEU A 78 -0.88 -19.67 7.53
N GLY A 79 -1.43 -19.77 6.33
CA GLY A 79 -0.70 -19.94 5.08
C GLY A 79 -0.81 -18.71 4.18
N GLU A 80 -0.21 -18.78 3.00
CA GLU A 80 -0.25 -17.70 2.01
C GLU A 80 -1.66 -17.26 1.61
N ALA A 81 -2.62 -18.19 1.55
CA ALA A 81 -4.01 -17.89 1.21
C ALA A 81 -4.69 -16.95 2.23
N ASP A 82 -4.18 -16.89 3.46
CA ASP A 82 -4.73 -16.09 4.54
C ASP A 82 -4.21 -14.63 4.55
N LEU A 83 -3.17 -14.35 3.77
CA LEU A 83 -2.54 -13.02 3.70
C LEU A 83 -3.56 -11.92 3.40
N GLN A 84 -4.47 -12.19 2.47
CA GLN A 84 -5.46 -11.22 2.03
C GLN A 84 -6.41 -10.77 3.15
N ASP A 85 -6.62 -11.61 4.17
CA ASP A 85 -7.50 -11.34 5.31
C ASP A 85 -6.80 -10.58 6.44
N VAL A 86 -5.49 -10.73 6.55
CA VAL A 86 -4.69 -10.12 7.64
C VAL A 86 -4.05 -8.79 7.24
N PHE A 87 -3.86 -8.49 5.96
CA PHE A 87 -3.26 -7.22 5.54
C PHE A 87 -4.09 -6.02 5.99
N CYS A 88 -3.51 -5.20 6.87
CA CYS A 88 -4.13 -4.00 7.43
C CYS A 88 -4.19 -2.84 6.44
N TYR A 89 -3.21 -2.76 5.54
CA TYR A 89 -3.15 -1.72 4.52
C TYR A 89 -3.01 -2.32 3.14
N GLY A 90 -3.44 -1.57 2.14
CA GLY A 90 -3.24 -1.90 0.74
C GLY A 90 -2.53 -0.77 0.03
N LEU A 91 -1.65 -1.14 -0.88
CA LEU A 91 -1.00 -0.26 -1.83
C LEU A 91 -1.43 -0.72 -3.22
N ILE A 92 -2.03 0.16 -4.02
CA ILE A 92 -2.49 -0.17 -5.37
C ILE A 92 -1.98 0.86 -6.39
N LEU A 93 -1.42 0.38 -7.49
CA LEU A 93 -1.07 1.17 -8.66
C LEU A 93 -2.15 0.96 -9.72
N LEU A 94 -2.92 2.01 -9.98
CA LEU A 94 -3.94 2.06 -11.02
C LEU A 94 -3.26 2.28 -12.37
N ASN A 95 -3.15 1.21 -13.14
CA ASN A 95 -2.33 1.18 -14.35
C ASN A 95 -2.98 1.97 -15.49
N ARG A 96 -2.16 2.73 -16.22
CA ARG A 96 -2.58 3.50 -17.40
C ARG A 96 -2.26 2.79 -18.71
N LEU A 97 -1.43 1.76 -18.68
CA LEU A 97 -0.98 1.03 -19.88
C LEU A 97 -1.92 -0.14 -20.23
N SER A 98 -2.58 -0.70 -19.23
CA SER A 98 -3.48 -1.86 -19.38
C SER A 98 -4.55 -1.86 -18.28
N PRO A 99 -5.62 -2.65 -18.40
CA PRO A 99 -6.64 -2.77 -17.34
C PRO A 99 -6.15 -3.53 -16.10
N GLN A 100 -4.95 -4.13 -16.14
CA GLN A 100 -4.39 -4.85 -14.99
C GLN A 100 -3.70 -3.86 -14.05
N ASN A 101 -4.15 -3.83 -12.80
CA ASN A 101 -3.53 -3.06 -11.73
C ASN A 101 -2.48 -3.89 -10.99
N PHE A 102 -1.58 -3.20 -10.30
CA PHE A 102 -0.65 -3.82 -9.38
C PHE A 102 -1.07 -3.52 -7.93
N SER A 103 -0.93 -4.48 -7.03
CA SER A 103 -1.26 -4.28 -5.62
C SER A 103 -0.33 -5.05 -4.69
N ILE A 104 -0.04 -4.46 -3.53
CA ILE A 104 0.66 -5.09 -2.41
C ILE A 104 -0.16 -4.87 -1.14
N GLY A 105 -0.39 -5.94 -0.38
CA GLY A 105 -0.89 -5.83 0.99
C GLY A 105 0.25 -5.58 1.97
N LEU A 106 0.01 -4.73 2.96
CA LEU A 106 0.97 -4.42 4.02
C LEU A 106 0.44 -4.91 5.37
N LEU A 107 1.30 -5.58 6.11
CA LEU A 107 1.05 -6.06 7.47
C LEU A 107 2.10 -5.44 8.40
N PRO A 108 1.71 -4.80 9.51
CA PRO A 108 2.65 -4.34 10.53
C PRO A 108 3.57 -5.46 11.01
N ASN A 109 4.85 -5.12 11.20
CA ASN A 109 5.89 -6.10 11.52
C ASN A 109 5.69 -6.74 12.91
N SER A 110 4.97 -6.06 13.81
CA SER A 110 4.53 -6.62 15.09
C SER A 110 3.56 -7.79 14.87
N ALA A 111 2.57 -7.64 13.99
CA ALA A 111 1.62 -8.68 13.66
C ALA A 111 2.21 -9.77 12.77
N SER A 112 3.07 -9.44 11.78
CA SER A 112 3.67 -10.44 10.90
C SER A 112 4.48 -11.50 11.66
N ARG A 113 5.23 -11.09 12.70
CA ARG A 113 5.99 -12.00 13.57
C ARG A 113 5.10 -12.94 14.40
N VAL A 114 3.90 -12.49 14.75
CA VAL A 114 2.92 -13.29 15.51
C VAL A 114 2.17 -14.23 14.58
N PHE A 115 1.71 -13.73 13.43
CA PHE A 115 0.90 -14.49 12.48
C PHE A 115 1.72 -15.49 11.66
N TYR A 116 2.97 -15.14 11.33
CA TYR A 116 3.87 -15.95 10.51
C TYR A 116 5.25 -16.08 11.18
N PRO A 117 5.37 -16.80 12.33
CA PRO A 117 6.61 -16.88 13.10
C PRO A 117 7.77 -17.58 12.37
N HIS A 118 7.49 -18.28 11.27
CA HIS A 118 8.47 -18.92 10.39
C HIS A 118 8.47 -18.34 8.97
N GLY A 119 7.80 -17.21 8.77
CA GLY A 119 7.54 -16.63 7.45
C GLY A 119 6.39 -17.32 6.72
N VAL A 120 5.92 -16.68 5.65
CA VAL A 120 4.83 -17.22 4.82
C VAL A 120 5.32 -18.48 4.15
N ASN A 121 4.57 -19.58 4.32
CA ASN A 121 4.94 -20.92 3.82
C ASN A 121 6.37 -21.35 4.21
N GLY A 122 6.90 -20.88 5.34
CA GLY A 122 8.24 -21.24 5.80
C GLY A 122 9.39 -20.56 5.04
N ASN A 123 9.13 -19.48 4.31
CA ASN A 123 10.17 -18.75 3.56
C ASN A 123 11.19 -17.99 4.43
N GLY A 124 11.00 -17.96 5.76
CA GLY A 124 11.88 -17.27 6.71
C GLY A 124 11.77 -15.74 6.71
N VAL A 125 10.90 -15.13 5.90
CA VAL A 125 10.69 -13.68 5.88
C VAL A 125 9.67 -13.29 6.95
N LEU A 126 10.16 -12.74 8.06
CA LEU A 126 9.33 -12.42 9.23
C LEU A 126 8.76 -10.99 9.22
N GLN A 127 9.33 -10.13 8.39
CA GLN A 127 9.00 -8.71 8.36
C GLN A 127 9.09 -8.16 6.95
N MET A 128 8.22 -7.21 6.66
CA MET A 128 8.33 -6.36 5.49
C MET A 128 9.36 -5.26 5.77
N ASP A 129 9.95 -4.74 4.71
CA ASP A 129 10.93 -3.66 4.84
C ASP A 129 10.73 -2.61 3.75
N VAL A 130 11.02 -1.36 4.10
CA VAL A 130 10.96 -0.24 3.18
C VAL A 130 12.15 0.66 3.37
N GLU A 131 12.86 0.91 2.29
CA GLU A 131 14.02 1.82 2.24
C GLU A 131 13.90 2.75 1.02
N ILE A 132 14.77 3.76 0.97
CA ILE A 132 14.88 4.65 -0.18
C ILE A 132 16.32 4.66 -0.66
N ASN A 133 16.50 4.41 -1.95
CA ASN A 133 17.80 4.50 -2.61
C ASN A 133 17.65 5.41 -3.83
N ALA A 134 18.36 6.54 -3.84
CA ALA A 134 18.23 7.60 -4.84
C ALA A 134 16.76 8.03 -5.03
N ASN A 135 16.15 7.66 -6.14
CA ASN A 135 14.78 8.02 -6.51
C ASN A 135 13.78 6.87 -6.42
N LEU A 136 14.19 5.73 -5.85
CA LEU A 136 13.40 4.51 -5.76
C LEU A 136 13.05 4.20 -4.30
N ILE A 137 11.76 4.06 -4.02
CA ILE A 137 11.32 3.44 -2.76
C ILE A 137 11.38 1.93 -2.96
N ILE A 138 12.22 1.25 -2.19
CA ILE A 138 12.40 -0.19 -2.26
C ILE A 138 11.54 -0.82 -1.18
N LEU A 139 10.66 -1.74 -1.57
CA LEU A 139 9.72 -2.42 -0.68
C LEU A 139 9.90 -3.93 -0.80
N LYS A 140 10.23 -4.58 0.31
CA LYS A 140 10.28 -6.04 0.41
C LYS A 140 9.01 -6.56 1.08
N ASN A 141 8.31 -7.50 0.43
CA ASN A 141 7.07 -8.08 0.96
C ASN A 141 7.31 -9.37 1.78
N LEU A 142 6.23 -9.89 2.38
CA LEU A 142 6.29 -11.10 3.22
C LEU A 142 6.57 -12.39 2.46
N VAL A 143 6.38 -12.43 1.14
CA VAL A 143 6.74 -13.60 0.32
C VAL A 143 8.20 -13.55 -0.16
N GLY A 144 8.89 -12.43 0.05
CA GLY A 144 10.30 -12.25 -0.27
C GLY A 144 10.58 -11.50 -1.57
N ASP A 145 9.54 -11.11 -2.31
CA ASP A 145 9.69 -10.24 -3.48
C ASP A 145 10.15 -8.84 -3.06
N ILE A 146 10.95 -8.23 -3.94
CA ILE A 146 11.46 -6.87 -3.78
C ILE A 146 10.96 -6.02 -4.95
N TYR A 147 10.26 -4.94 -4.62
CA TYR A 147 9.69 -4.00 -5.58
C TYR A 147 10.35 -2.63 -5.44
N GLY A 148 10.49 -1.94 -6.57
CA GLY A 148 10.98 -0.57 -6.65
C GLY A 148 9.85 0.33 -7.13
N LEU A 149 9.46 1.29 -6.31
CA LEU A 149 8.44 2.29 -6.64
C LEU A 149 9.16 3.59 -6.99
N TRP A 150 9.17 3.92 -8.28
CA TRP A 150 9.69 5.21 -8.74
C TRP A 150 8.54 6.20 -8.79
N VAL A 151 8.45 7.07 -7.79
CA VAL A 151 7.46 8.14 -7.73
C VAL A 151 8.05 9.39 -8.36
N PHE A 152 7.33 9.99 -9.31
CA PHE A 152 7.82 11.10 -10.14
C PHE A 152 8.13 12.34 -9.31
N ASP A 153 7.17 12.76 -8.47
CA ASP A 153 7.33 13.93 -7.61
C ASP A 153 8.12 13.57 -6.35
N GLU A 154 9.12 14.39 -6.01
CA GLU A 154 10.01 14.14 -4.88
C GLU A 154 9.33 14.30 -3.53
N GLU A 155 8.44 15.29 -3.39
CA GLU A 155 7.71 15.51 -2.15
C GLU A 155 6.71 14.37 -1.91
N GLU A 156 6.01 13.93 -2.97
CA GLU A 156 5.14 12.75 -2.91
C GLU A 156 5.92 11.48 -2.54
N ARG A 157 7.11 11.29 -3.13
CA ARG A 157 7.99 10.16 -2.84
C ARG A 157 8.37 10.12 -1.36
N GLN A 158 8.83 11.24 -0.80
CA GLN A 158 9.23 11.29 0.61
C GLN A 158 8.04 11.06 1.55
N LYS A 159 6.89 11.68 1.28
CA LYS A 159 5.67 11.48 2.08
C LYS A 159 5.22 10.02 2.05
N LEU A 160 5.15 9.40 0.87
CA LEU A 160 4.80 8.00 0.73
C LEU A 160 5.77 7.08 1.49
N PHE A 161 7.08 7.32 1.36
CA PHE A 161 8.10 6.55 2.07
C PHE A 161 7.88 6.58 3.60
N GLN A 162 7.66 7.77 4.18
CA GLN A 162 7.39 7.90 5.61
C GLN A 162 6.09 7.19 6.03
N LEU A 163 5.04 7.28 5.22
CA LEU A 163 3.77 6.60 5.48
C LEU A 163 3.92 5.07 5.42
N LEU A 164 4.63 4.54 4.42
CA LEU A 164 4.92 3.10 4.35
C LEU A 164 5.72 2.65 5.57
N LYS A 165 6.75 3.40 5.97
CA LYS A 165 7.54 3.11 7.17
C LYS A 165 6.68 3.12 8.43
N PHE A 166 5.73 4.05 8.53
CA PHE A 166 4.76 4.10 9.62
C PHE A 166 3.82 2.89 9.60
N CYS A 167 3.27 2.51 8.45
CA CYS A 167 2.42 1.33 8.31
C CYS A 167 3.12 0.04 8.73
N LEU A 168 4.43 -0.10 8.45
CA LEU A 168 5.18 -1.31 8.81
C LEU A 168 5.64 -1.36 10.27
N ASN A 169 5.96 -0.20 10.86
CA ASN A 169 6.48 -0.12 12.23
C ASN A 169 5.43 0.27 13.27
N GLY A 170 4.22 0.62 12.84
CA GLY A 170 3.11 0.93 13.73
C GLY A 170 2.72 -0.26 14.59
N ASN A 171 2.30 0.02 15.82
CA ASN A 171 1.61 -0.96 16.65
C ASN A 171 0.13 -0.93 16.29
N LEU A 172 -0.46 -2.12 16.06
CA LEU A 172 -1.90 -2.30 15.91
C LEU A 172 -2.59 -2.28 17.27
#